data_AF-B1G6M0-F1
#
_entry.id   AF-B1G6M0-F1
#
_cell.length_a   1.000
_cell.length_b   1.000
_cell.length_c   1.000
_cell.angle_alpha   90.00
_cell.angle_beta   90.00
_cell.angle_gamma   90.00
#
_symmetry.space_group_name_H-M   'P 1'
#
loop_
_entity.id
_entity.type
_entity.pdbx_description
1 polymer ?
#
loop_
_entity_poly.entity_id
_entity_poly.type
_entity_poly.pdbx_seq_one_letter_code
_entity_poly.pdbx_strand_id
1 'polypeptide(L)'
;MELLQCNCSFLRSATRALTQAYDEVLRPSGLRMTQFSMLARASAVGEISLSELADLMAMDRTTLGRNLRPLEREGLVQVDIGEDRRERLVTVTPAGAKALASALPLWEQVHQRFERKVGKREAKELRFALKRLVSVGRELSAENACHPQ
;
A
#
# COMPACT_ATOMS: atom_id res chain seq x y z
N MET A 1 -13.32 -19.56 -22.38
CA MET A 1 -14.30 -18.53 -21.98
C MET A 1 -14.22 -18.20 -20.47
N GLU A 2 -13.82 -19.15 -19.60
CA GLU A 2 -13.60 -18.91 -18.15
C GLU A 2 -12.40 -18.01 -17.80
N LEU A 3 -11.34 -17.98 -18.62
CA LEU A 3 -10.17 -17.12 -18.37
C LEU A 3 -10.51 -15.61 -18.33
N LEU A 4 -11.62 -15.20 -18.97
CA LEU A 4 -12.10 -13.82 -18.97
C LEU A 4 -12.84 -13.45 -17.66
N GLN A 5 -13.15 -14.41 -16.79
CA GLN A 5 -13.77 -14.17 -15.47
C GLN A 5 -12.77 -14.27 -14.31
N CYS A 6 -11.48 -14.02 -14.58
CA CYS A 6 -10.44 -14.06 -13.56
C CYS A 6 -10.51 -12.81 -12.65
N ASN A 7 -10.95 -13.00 -11.40
CA ASN A 7 -10.97 -11.93 -10.39
C ASN A 7 -9.60 -11.27 -10.20
N CYS A 8 -8.50 -12.02 -10.24
CA CYS A 8 -7.14 -11.48 -10.16
C CYS A 8 -6.85 -10.50 -11.31
N SER A 9 -7.28 -10.83 -12.54
CA SER A 9 -7.08 -9.96 -13.70
C SER A 9 -7.91 -8.67 -13.60
N PHE A 10 -9.17 -8.74 -13.15
CA PHE A 10 -10.00 -7.57 -12.89
C PHE A 10 -9.44 -6.69 -11.76
N LEU A 11 -8.94 -7.28 -10.69
CA LEU A 11 -8.29 -6.54 -9.60
C LEU A 11 -7.03 -5.82 -10.09
N ARG A 12 -6.22 -6.46 -10.94
CA ARG A 12 -5.02 -5.84 -11.53
C ARG A 12 -5.35 -4.69 -12.47
N SER A 13 -6.40 -4.79 -13.28
CA SER A 13 -6.83 -3.67 -14.14
C SER A 13 -7.41 -2.53 -13.32
N ALA A 14 -8.30 -2.82 -12.35
CA ALA A 14 -8.88 -1.83 -11.46
C ALA A 14 -7.81 -1.10 -10.63
N THR A 15 -6.85 -1.83 -10.06
CA THR A 15 -5.76 -1.26 -9.27
C THR A 15 -4.92 -0.30 -10.11
N ARG A 16 -4.56 -0.66 -11.34
CA ARG A 16 -3.80 0.24 -12.24
C ARG A 16 -4.58 1.52 -12.56
N ALA A 17 -5.85 1.39 -12.96
CA ALA A 17 -6.68 2.53 -13.31
C ALA A 17 -6.90 3.48 -12.11
N LEU A 18 -7.20 2.93 -10.93
CA LEU A 18 -7.36 3.72 -9.71
C LEU A 18 -6.04 4.35 -9.27
N THR A 19 -4.93 3.61 -9.33
CA THR A 19 -3.62 4.16 -8.95
C THR A 19 -3.27 5.36 -9.83
N GLN A 20 -3.46 5.25 -11.15
CA GLN A 20 -3.26 6.37 -12.07
C GLN A 20 -4.14 7.58 -11.72
N ALA A 21 -5.43 7.36 -11.47
CA ALA A 21 -6.35 8.45 -11.13
C ALA A 21 -5.99 9.15 -9.80
N TYR A 22 -5.48 8.43 -8.81
CA TYR A 22 -5.01 9.02 -7.57
C TYR A 22 -3.64 9.70 -7.74
N ASP A 23 -2.72 9.10 -8.49
CA ASP A 23 -1.40 9.69 -8.79
C ASP A 23 -1.54 11.04 -9.51
N GLU A 24 -2.48 11.18 -10.44
CA GLU A 24 -2.76 12.44 -11.13
C GLU A 24 -3.15 13.57 -10.16
N VAL A 25 -3.94 13.24 -9.13
CA VAL A 25 -4.39 14.20 -8.11
C VAL A 25 -3.29 14.46 -7.07
N LEU A 26 -2.50 13.44 -6.71
CA LEU A 26 -1.41 13.56 -5.74
C LEU A 26 -0.16 14.25 -6.30
N ARG A 27 -0.02 14.34 -7.63
CA ARG A 27 1.14 14.94 -8.31
C ARG A 27 1.66 16.26 -7.71
N PRO A 28 0.84 17.23 -7.28
CA PRO A 28 1.33 18.46 -6.65
C PRO A 28 2.09 18.25 -5.33
N SER A 29 1.84 17.15 -4.62
CA SER A 29 2.58 16.80 -3.39
C SER A 29 3.94 16.16 -3.65
N GLY A 30 4.23 15.77 -4.89
CA GLY A 30 5.41 14.98 -5.24
C GLY A 30 5.29 13.48 -4.90
N LEU A 31 4.23 13.06 -4.21
CA LEU A 31 4.01 11.65 -3.86
C LEU A 31 3.16 10.92 -4.90
N ARG A 32 3.52 9.66 -5.16
CA ARG A 32 2.60 8.66 -5.75
C ARG A 32 1.72 8.04 -4.67
N MET A 33 0.59 7.45 -5.05
CA MET A 33 -0.31 6.71 -4.16
C MET A 33 0.41 5.61 -3.38
N THR A 34 1.32 4.87 -4.03
CA THR A 34 2.09 3.83 -3.33
C THR A 34 2.95 4.42 -2.21
N GLN A 35 3.67 5.52 -2.50
CA GLN A 35 4.46 6.28 -1.53
C GLN A 35 3.60 6.85 -0.40
N PHE A 36 2.49 7.50 -0.75
CA PHE A 36 1.50 8.00 0.21
C PHE A 36 1.02 6.88 1.16
N SER A 37 0.66 5.72 0.62
CA SER A 37 0.16 4.60 1.43
C SER A 37 1.22 4.00 2.37
N MET A 38 2.49 3.96 1.95
CA MET A 38 3.62 3.54 2.81
C MET A 38 3.81 4.53 3.96
N LEU A 39 3.91 5.83 3.65
CA LEU A 39 4.08 6.88 4.65
C LEU A 39 2.91 6.92 5.63
N ALA A 40 1.67 6.82 5.14
CA ALA A 40 0.48 6.84 5.98
C ALA A 40 0.45 5.67 6.97
N ARG A 41 0.81 4.46 6.54
CA ARG A 41 0.83 3.27 7.41
C ARG A 41 1.97 3.31 8.41
N ALA A 42 3.18 3.65 7.97
CA ALA A 42 4.33 3.78 8.86
C ALA A 42 4.08 4.91 9.88
N SER A 43 3.58 6.07 9.45
CA SER A 43 3.28 7.19 10.35
C SER A 43 2.20 6.87 11.39
N ALA A 44 1.25 5.98 11.08
CA ALA A 44 0.19 5.61 12.00
C ALA A 44 0.67 4.67 13.12
N VAL A 45 1.72 3.87 12.86
CA VAL A 45 2.31 2.94 13.82
C VAL A 45 3.48 3.59 14.57
N GLY A 46 4.24 4.45 13.91
CA GLY A 46 5.48 5.03 14.41
C GLY A 46 6.68 4.29 13.83
N GLU A 47 7.58 3.82 14.70
CA GLU A 47 8.63 2.89 14.32
C GLU A 47 8.01 1.51 14.06
N ILE A 48 8.27 0.93 12.89
CA ILE A 48 7.71 -0.37 12.48
C ILE A 48 8.77 -1.21 11.79
N SER A 49 8.79 -2.52 12.04
CA SER A 49 9.72 -3.38 11.29
C SER A 49 9.34 -3.46 9.81
N LEU A 50 10.34 -3.66 8.95
CA LEU A 50 10.13 -3.84 7.51
C LEU A 50 9.21 -5.05 7.23
N SER A 51 9.29 -6.10 8.04
CA SER A 51 8.43 -7.28 7.91
C SER A 51 6.97 -6.96 8.22
N GLU A 52 6.71 -6.27 9.34
CA GLU A 52 5.35 -5.87 9.71
C GLU A 52 4.74 -4.89 8.71
N LEU A 53 5.53 -3.92 8.23
CA LEU A 53 5.06 -3.01 7.19
C LEU A 53 4.74 -3.75 5.89
N ALA A 54 5.54 -4.78 5.54
CA ALA A 54 5.28 -5.62 4.36
C ALA A 54 3.96 -6.39 4.53
N ASP A 55 3.72 -6.93 5.72
CA ASP A 55 2.48 -7.63 6.06
C ASP A 55 1.26 -6.70 6.03
N LEU A 56 1.36 -5.47 6.56
CA LEU A 56 0.29 -4.47 6.48
C LEU A 56 -0.04 -4.09 5.03
N MET A 57 0.95 -4.14 4.15
CA MET A 57 0.80 -3.79 2.73
C MET A 57 0.50 -4.99 1.82
N ALA A 58 0.45 -6.20 2.37
CA ALA A 58 0.33 -7.45 1.60
C ALA A 58 1.41 -7.56 0.50
N MET A 59 2.64 -7.19 0.83
CA MET A 59 3.82 -7.29 -0.03
C MET A 59 4.84 -8.24 0.59
N ASP A 60 5.68 -8.86 -0.24
CA ASP A 60 6.88 -9.49 0.28
C ASP A 60 7.91 -8.41 0.71
N ARG A 61 8.78 -8.80 1.65
CA ARG A 61 9.81 -7.92 2.22
C ARG A 61 10.74 -7.31 1.17
N THR A 62 11.07 -8.05 0.11
CA THR A 62 11.97 -7.58 -0.96
C THR A 62 11.30 -6.50 -1.80
N THR A 63 10.02 -6.67 -2.13
CA THR A 63 9.22 -5.67 -2.85
C THR A 63 9.04 -4.42 -2.02
N LEU A 64 8.69 -4.53 -0.74
CA LEU A 64 8.58 -3.35 0.12
C LEU A 64 9.93 -2.63 0.25
N GLY A 65 11.03 -3.35 0.48
CA GLY A 65 12.35 -2.76 0.59
C GLY A 65 12.75 -1.98 -0.68
N ARG A 66 12.42 -2.49 -1.88
CA ARG A 66 12.62 -1.75 -3.14
C ARG A 66 11.75 -0.50 -3.23
N ASN A 67 10.50 -0.57 -2.76
CA ASN A 67 9.56 0.54 -2.77
C ASN A 67 9.91 1.65 -1.77
N LEU A 68 10.61 1.32 -0.67
CA LEU A 68 11.07 2.29 0.32
C LEU A 68 12.34 3.05 -0.11
N ARG A 69 13.19 2.48 -0.97
CA ARG A 69 14.45 3.11 -1.41
C ARG A 69 14.28 4.55 -1.94
N PRO A 70 13.28 4.88 -2.78
CA PRO A 70 13.06 6.27 -3.19
C PRO A 70 12.71 7.18 -2.02
N LEU A 71 11.84 6.73 -1.10
CA LEU A 71 11.45 7.50 0.08
C LEU A 71 12.64 7.76 1.01
N GLU A 72 13.50 6.76 1.19
CA GLU A 72 14.72 6.86 1.99
C GLU A 72 15.71 7.84 1.36
N ARG A 73 15.92 7.75 0.03
CA ARG A 73 16.78 8.70 -0.72
C ARG A 73 16.28 10.13 -0.66
N GLU A 74 14.96 10.32 -0.65
CA GLU A 74 14.32 11.63 -0.51
C GLU A 74 14.25 12.11 0.94
N GLY A 75 14.76 11.31 1.90
CA GLY A 75 14.77 11.64 3.32
C GLY A 75 13.39 11.63 3.98
N LEU A 76 12.40 10.98 3.37
CA LEU A 76 11.02 10.88 3.86
C LEU A 76 10.84 9.74 4.88
N VAL A 77 11.68 8.71 4.79
CA VAL A 77 11.78 7.65 5.80
C VAL A 77 13.24 7.43 6.18
N GLN A 78 13.46 6.94 7.38
CA GLN A 78 14.74 6.42 7.84
C GLN A 78 14.60 4.90 8.02
N VAL A 79 15.63 4.16 7.63
CA VAL A 79 15.68 2.70 7.80
C VAL A 79 16.90 2.31 8.62
N ASP A 80 16.69 1.94 9.88
CA ASP A 80 17.74 1.58 10.81
C ASP A 80 17.84 0.06 11.02
N ILE A 81 18.95 -0.38 11.61
CA ILE A 81 19.11 -1.77 12.05
C ILE A 81 18.50 -1.89 13.45
N GLY A 82 17.63 -2.87 13.65
CA GLY A 82 17.04 -3.18 14.96
C GLY A 82 18.03 -3.86 15.91
N GLU A 83 17.53 -4.38 17.02
CA GLU A 83 18.36 -5.13 17.98
C GLU A 83 18.98 -6.38 17.34
N ASP A 84 18.19 -7.09 16.53
CA ASP A 84 18.72 -8.09 15.60
C ASP A 84 19.29 -7.40 14.36
N ARG A 85 20.56 -7.70 14.03
CA ARG A 85 21.23 -7.20 12.82
C ARG A 85 20.49 -7.49 11.51
N ARG A 86 19.56 -8.47 11.51
CA ARG A 86 18.71 -8.83 10.36
C ARG A 86 17.41 -8.05 10.29
N GLU A 87 17.03 -7.42 11.39
CA GLU A 87 15.86 -6.55 11.48
C GLU A 87 16.15 -5.19 10.86
N ARG A 88 15.13 -4.63 10.23
CA ARG A 88 15.16 -3.28 9.67
C ARG A 88 13.94 -2.55 10.20
N LEU A 89 14.17 -1.43 10.88
CA LEU A 89 13.13 -0.60 11.45
C LEU A 89 12.93 0.60 10.53
N VAL A 90 11.67 0.91 10.22
CA VAL A 90 11.27 2.00 9.33
C VAL A 90 10.58 3.05 10.16
N THR A 91 11.08 4.29 10.09
CA THR A 91 10.51 5.44 10.78
C THR A 91 10.25 6.56 9.79
N VAL A 92 9.07 7.19 9.86
CA VAL A 92 8.76 8.37 9.05
C VAL A 92 9.49 9.58 9.63
N THR A 93 10.28 10.28 8.82
CA THR A 93 11.01 11.47 9.26
C THR A 93 10.08 12.69 9.37
N PRO A 94 10.52 13.79 10.00
CA PRO A 94 9.76 15.05 9.96
C PRO A 94 9.47 15.54 8.53
N ALA A 95 10.38 15.31 7.58
CA ALA A 95 10.17 15.64 6.17
C ALA A 95 9.10 14.73 5.54
N GLY A 96 9.11 13.43 5.84
CA GLY A 96 8.09 12.48 5.42
C GLY A 96 6.71 12.82 5.97
N ALA A 97 6.62 13.18 7.25
CA ALA A 97 5.38 13.61 7.89
C ALA A 97 4.82 14.89 7.23
N LYS A 98 5.68 15.86 6.91
CA LYS A 98 5.29 17.07 6.18
C LYS A 98 4.79 16.77 4.76
N ALA A 99 5.49 15.88 4.04
CA ALA A 99 5.06 15.44 2.71
C ALA A 99 3.69 14.75 2.77
N LEU A 100 3.50 13.84 3.72
CA LEU A 100 2.21 13.16 3.96
C LEU A 100 1.09 14.17 4.28
N ALA A 101 1.35 15.14 5.16
CA ALA A 101 0.39 16.18 5.51
C ALA A 101 -0.02 17.04 4.30
N SER A 102 0.91 17.33 3.39
CA SER A 102 0.61 18.07 2.15
C SER A 102 -0.21 17.25 1.15
N ALA A 103 -0.04 15.93 1.15
CA ALA A 103 -0.73 15.01 0.26
C ALA A 103 -2.12 14.61 0.75
N LEU A 104 -2.35 14.63 2.07
CA LEU A 104 -3.61 14.24 2.71
C LEU A 104 -4.85 14.94 2.11
N PRO A 105 -4.91 16.28 1.96
CA PRO A 105 -6.10 16.92 1.37
C PRO A 105 -6.33 16.54 -0.09
N LEU A 106 -5.26 16.27 -0.85
CA LEU A 106 -5.35 15.80 -2.24
C LEU A 106 -5.91 14.38 -2.29
N TRP A 107 -5.44 13.49 -1.41
CA TRP A 107 -5.97 12.15 -1.24
C TRP A 107 -7.46 12.18 -0.85
N GLU A 108 -7.84 13.02 0.11
CA GLU A 108 -9.24 13.16 0.54
C GLU A 108 -10.14 13.59 -0.62
N GLN A 109 -9.68 14.54 -1.44
CA GLN A 109 -10.42 15.02 -2.61
C GLN A 109 -10.77 13.88 -3.58
N VAL A 110 -9.77 13.08 -3.97
CA VAL A 110 -9.98 11.96 -4.91
C VAL A 110 -10.73 10.81 -4.25
N HIS A 111 -10.49 10.54 -2.97
CA HIS A 111 -11.18 9.48 -2.23
C HIS A 111 -12.68 9.79 -2.09
N GLN A 112 -13.04 11.02 -1.72
CA GLN A 112 -14.43 11.44 -1.65
C GLN A 112 -15.10 11.43 -3.03
N ARG A 113 -14.39 11.80 -4.11
CA ARG A 113 -14.91 11.69 -5.48
C ARG A 113 -15.17 10.24 -5.87
N PHE A 114 -14.29 9.32 -5.49
CA PHE A 114 -14.50 7.88 -5.66
C PHE A 114 -15.75 7.42 -4.90
N GLU A 115 -15.88 7.75 -3.61
CA GLU A 115 -17.06 7.36 -2.81
C GLU A 115 -18.37 7.97 -3.34
N ARG A 116 -18.34 9.18 -3.91
CA ARG A 116 -19.53 9.77 -4.56
C ARG A 116 -19.93 9.05 -5.84
N LYS A 117 -18.97 8.54 -6.62
CA LYS A 117 -19.24 7.83 -7.88
C LYS A 117 -19.69 6.38 -7.65
N VAL A 118 -19.12 5.72 -6.64
CA VAL A 118 -19.39 4.32 -6.34
C VAL A 118 -20.56 4.16 -5.37
N GLY A 119 -20.76 5.12 -4.47
CA GLY A 119 -21.64 5.00 -3.31
C GLY A 119 -20.86 4.66 -2.05
N LYS A 120 -21.17 5.33 -0.93
CA LYS A 120 -20.44 5.14 0.34
C LYS A 120 -20.59 3.72 0.90
N ARG A 121 -21.77 3.11 0.73
CA ARG A 121 -22.04 1.75 1.20
C ARG A 121 -21.24 0.75 0.37
N GLU A 122 -21.32 0.86 -0.95
CA GLU A 122 -20.62 0.02 -1.91
C GLU A 122 -19.10 0.16 -1.76
N ALA A 123 -18.59 1.38 -1.54
CA ALA A 123 -17.17 1.61 -1.25
C ALA A 123 -16.73 0.95 0.06
N LYS A 124 -17.57 0.99 1.11
CA LYS A 124 -17.31 0.30 2.38
C LYS A 124 -17.31 -1.21 2.21
N GLU A 125 -18.29 -1.77 1.51
CA GLU A 125 -18.38 -3.20 1.20
C GLU A 125 -17.17 -3.67 0.37
N LEU A 126 -16.75 -2.88 -0.62
CA LEU A 126 -15.54 -3.15 -1.40
C LEU A 126 -14.30 -3.23 -0.49
N ARG A 127 -14.14 -2.30 0.46
CA ARG A 127 -13.01 -2.35 1.41
C ARG A 127 -13.01 -3.62 2.26
N PHE A 128 -14.18 -4.12 2.67
CA PHE A 128 -14.28 -5.39 3.39
C PHE A 128 -13.94 -6.58 2.49
N ALA A 129 -14.47 -6.61 1.28
CA ALA A 129 -14.17 -7.65 0.30
C ALA A 129 -12.67 -7.72 -0.02
N LEU A 130 -12.03 -6.58 -0.30
CA LEU A 130 -10.60 -6.50 -0.58
C LEU A 130 -9.74 -6.99 0.59
N LYS A 131 -10.10 -6.63 1.84
CA LYS A 131 -9.40 -7.14 3.04
C LYS A 131 -9.49 -8.67 3.14
N ARG A 132 -10.68 -9.25 2.89
CA ARG A 132 -10.87 -10.70 2.88
C ARG A 132 -10.05 -11.38 1.77
N LEU A 133 -9.99 -10.77 0.59
CA LEU A 133 -9.22 -11.32 -0.54
C LEU A 133 -7.70 -11.36 -0.26
N VAL A 134 -7.16 -10.46 0.55
CA VAL A 134 -5.76 -10.54 1.00
C VAL A 134 -5.52 -11.81 1.81
N SER A 135 -6.40 -12.13 2.76
CA SER A 135 -6.30 -13.37 3.55
C SER A 135 -6.40 -14.61 2.67
N VAL A 136 -7.41 -14.66 1.79
CA VAL A 136 -7.59 -15.78 0.84
C VAL A 136 -6.37 -15.96 -0.06
N GLY A 137 -5.78 -14.86 -0.55
CA GLY A 137 -4.57 -14.94 -1.38
C GLY A 137 -3.36 -15.54 -0.65
N ARG A 138 -3.23 -15.27 0.66
CA ARG A 138 -2.17 -15.86 1.51
C ARG A 138 -2.42 -17.35 1.77
N GLU A 139 -3.66 -17.72 2.06
CA GLU A 139 -4.07 -19.13 2.25
C GLU A 139 -3.77 -19.96 1.00
N LEU A 140 -4.21 -19.49 -0.17
CA LEU A 140 -3.94 -20.16 -1.46
C LEU A 140 -2.43 -20.28 -1.76
N SER A 141 -1.64 -19.28 -1.38
CA SER A 141 -0.18 -19.33 -1.56
C SER A 141 0.49 -20.36 -0.64
N ALA A 142 0.00 -20.50 0.60
CA ALA A 142 0.50 -21.47 1.55
C ALA A 142 0.13 -22.91 1.16
N GLU A 143 -1.10 -23.15 0.69
CA GLU A 143 -1.57 -24.44 0.18
C GLU A 143 -0.68 -24.94 -0.97
N ASN A 144 -0.36 -24.06 -1.92
CA ASN A 144 0.52 -24.38 -3.05
C ASN A 144 1.97 -24.69 -2.63
N ALA A 145 2.44 -24.13 -1.50
CA ALA A 145 3.77 -24.41 -0.98
C ALA A 145 3.86 -25.75 -0.25
N CYS A 146 2.77 -26.21 0.39
CA CYS A 146 2.70 -27.51 1.06
C CYS A 146 2.50 -28.69 0.10
N HIS A 147 1.93 -28.45 -1.09
CA HIS A 147 1.73 -29.44 -2.14
C HIS A 147 2.36 -28.99 -3.46
N PRO A 148 3.71 -28.95 -3.55
CA PRO A 148 4.37 -28.65 -4.80
C PRO A 148 4.01 -29.74 -5.83
N GLN A 149 3.48 -29.32 -6.98
CA GLN A 149 3.24 -30.18 -8.14
C GLN A 149 4.56 -30.70 -8.73
#